data_AF-A0A8C3G5X9-F1
#
_entry.id   AF-A0A8C3G5X9-F1
#
_cell.length_a   1.000
_cell.length_b   1.000
_cell.length_c   1.000
_cell.angle_alpha   90.00
_cell.angle_beta   90.00
_cell.angle_gamma   90.00
#
_symmetry.space_group_name_H-M   'P 1'
#
loop_
_entity.id
_entity.type
_entity.pdbx_description
1 polymer ?
#
loop_
_entity_poly.entity_id
_entity_poly.type
_entity_poly.pdbx_seq_one_letter_code
_entity_poly.pdbx_strand_id
1 'polypeptide(L)'
;LDLTKCVPKAQCGCMYEGHYVEAGASFWGNESCTKRYTCSAGGSLSVNQTSCPTGQQCQVVEGIRGCYPVNYATCMVSGDPHFVTFDGERYNFQGTCTYEMAGVSSNHTNLEQFSIVLQNNGQDKKIGSAVQRVEVKVDGYTIVISKEHPGAVVVTSE
;
A
#
# COMPACT_ATOMS: atom_id res chain seq x y z
N LEU A 1 24.38 9.97 12.57
CA LEU A 1 25.27 8.87 13.01
C LEU A 1 25.69 9.15 14.43
N ASP A 2 25.23 8.33 15.36
CA ASP A 2 25.72 8.37 16.74
C ASP A 2 27.08 7.66 16.77
N LEU A 3 28.16 8.43 16.56
CA LEU A 3 29.55 7.94 16.42
C LEU A 3 30.09 7.28 17.70
N THR A 4 29.25 7.09 18.71
CA THR A 4 29.57 6.59 20.05
C THR A 4 29.19 5.12 20.26
N LYS A 5 28.44 4.51 19.33
CA LYS A 5 27.93 3.13 19.48
C LYS A 5 28.83 2.11 18.79
N CYS A 6 29.68 1.45 19.56
CA CYS A 6 30.45 0.31 19.10
C CYS A 6 29.55 -0.91 18.85
N VAL A 7 29.74 -1.58 17.71
CA VAL A 7 29.08 -2.86 17.40
C VAL A 7 30.12 -3.94 17.13
N PRO A 8 29.82 -5.23 17.37
CA PRO A 8 30.71 -6.32 16.98
C PRO A 8 31.02 -6.27 15.48
N LYS A 9 32.21 -6.74 15.08
CA LYS A 9 32.63 -6.79 13.66
C LYS A 9 31.61 -7.48 12.75
N ALA A 10 30.97 -8.54 13.25
CA ALA A 10 29.94 -9.28 12.52
C ALA A 10 28.65 -8.48 12.28
N GLN A 11 28.46 -7.35 12.95
CA GLN A 11 27.30 -6.46 12.87
C GLN A 11 27.66 -5.10 12.24
N CYS A 12 28.88 -4.94 11.73
CA CYS A 12 29.25 -3.73 11.00
C CYS A 12 28.38 -3.58 9.74
N GLY A 13 28.00 -2.34 9.46
CA GLY A 13 27.45 -1.93 8.17
C GLY A 13 28.53 -1.80 7.09
N CYS A 14 28.16 -1.20 5.97
CA CYS A 14 28.96 -1.15 4.74
C CYS A 14 29.43 0.27 4.45
N MET A 15 30.47 0.41 3.63
CA MET A 15 30.87 1.69 3.06
C MET A 15 30.52 1.70 1.57
N TYR A 16 29.81 2.74 1.13
CA TYR A 16 29.47 2.97 -0.28
C TYR A 16 29.74 4.43 -0.64
N GLU A 17 30.64 4.66 -1.61
CA GLU A 17 31.04 6.00 -2.06
C GLU A 17 31.40 6.99 -0.92
N GLY A 18 32.06 6.49 0.12
CA GLY A 18 32.46 7.29 1.29
C GLY A 18 31.37 7.48 2.34
N HIS A 19 30.15 6.96 2.13
CA HIS A 19 29.05 6.99 3.08
C HIS A 19 28.88 5.63 3.78
N TYR A 20 28.64 5.68 5.09
CA TYR A 20 28.31 4.50 5.88
C TYR A 20 26.84 4.12 5.69
N VAL A 21 26.58 2.85 5.40
CA VAL A 21 25.27 2.26 5.23
C VAL A 21 25.05 1.23 6.33
N GLU A 22 23.92 1.32 7.04
CA GLU A 22 23.60 0.40 8.13
C GLU A 22 23.40 -1.04 7.63
N ALA A 23 23.80 -2.01 8.46
CA ALA A 23 23.57 -3.42 8.16
C ALA A 23 22.05 -3.71 8.05
N GLY A 24 21.66 -4.41 6.99
CA GLY A 24 20.27 -4.70 6.64
C GLY A 24 19.62 -3.67 5.71
N ALA A 25 20.21 -2.48 5.55
CA ALA A 25 19.65 -1.45 4.68
C ALA A 25 19.79 -1.83 3.19
N SER A 26 18.80 -1.41 2.40
CA SER A 26 18.81 -1.52 0.94
C SER A 26 18.56 -0.16 0.30
N PHE A 27 19.26 0.15 -0.80
CA PHE A 27 19.20 1.44 -1.45
C PHE A 27 19.46 1.35 -2.97
N TRP A 28 19.06 2.38 -3.70
CA TRP A 28 19.32 2.50 -5.14
C TRP A 28 20.68 3.16 -5.38
N GLY A 29 21.58 2.46 -6.07
CA GLY A 29 22.93 2.97 -6.36
C GLY A 29 23.06 3.69 -7.70
N ASN A 30 21.95 3.98 -8.38
CA ASN A 30 21.96 4.76 -9.62
C ASN A 30 20.64 5.51 -9.86
N GLU A 31 20.64 6.37 -10.88
CA GLU A 31 19.53 7.28 -11.17
C GLU A 31 18.35 6.63 -11.88
N SER A 32 18.58 5.49 -12.53
CA SER A 32 17.55 4.78 -13.28
C SER A 32 16.88 3.67 -12.48
N CYS A 33 17.16 3.54 -11.18
CA CYS A 33 16.68 2.45 -10.33
C CYS A 33 16.93 1.08 -10.98
N THR A 34 18.13 0.88 -11.54
CA THR A 34 18.52 -0.41 -12.14
C THR A 34 19.54 -1.20 -11.33
N LYS A 35 20.10 -0.59 -10.29
CA LYS A 35 21.01 -1.23 -9.35
C LYS A 35 20.52 -1.04 -7.92
N ARG A 36 20.03 -2.11 -7.31
CA ARG A 36 19.62 -2.12 -5.90
C ARG A 36 20.72 -2.80 -5.07
N TYR A 37 21.28 -2.06 -4.13
CA TYR A 37 22.31 -2.55 -3.22
C TYR A 37 21.69 -2.95 -1.90
N THR A 38 22.20 -4.02 -1.29
CA THR A 38 21.84 -4.46 0.06
C THR A 38 23.11 -4.64 0.86
N CYS A 39 23.17 -3.98 2.02
CA CYS A 39 24.26 -4.11 2.97
C CYS A 39 23.99 -5.27 3.93
N SER A 40 24.82 -6.30 3.89
CA SER A 40 24.79 -7.40 4.84
C SER A 40 25.63 -7.08 6.07
N ALA A 41 25.19 -7.59 7.22
CA ALA A 41 25.97 -7.54 8.46
C ALA A 41 27.37 -8.13 8.23
N GLY A 42 28.41 -7.45 8.72
CA GLY A 42 29.81 -7.79 8.45
C GLY A 42 30.42 -7.00 7.29
N GLY A 43 29.69 -6.03 6.73
CA GLY A 43 30.21 -5.04 5.79
C GLY A 43 30.26 -5.48 4.32
N SER A 44 29.47 -6.49 3.94
CA SER A 44 29.42 -6.96 2.56
C SER A 44 28.27 -6.28 1.79
N LEU A 45 28.57 -5.68 0.65
CA LEU A 45 27.57 -5.14 -0.27
C LEU A 45 27.24 -6.16 -1.36
N SER A 46 25.96 -6.46 -1.51
CA SER A 46 25.43 -7.20 -2.64
C SER A 46 24.64 -6.27 -3.56
N VAL A 47 24.64 -6.55 -4.86
CA VAL A 47 23.89 -5.76 -5.86
C VAL A 47 22.97 -6.67 -6.65
N ASN A 48 21.74 -6.20 -6.86
CA ASN A 48 20.74 -6.82 -7.71
C ASN A 48 20.43 -5.89 -8.88
N GLN A 49 20.49 -6.42 -10.10
CA GLN A 49 20.04 -5.72 -11.30
C GLN A 49 18.53 -5.89 -11.43
N THR A 50 17.81 -4.79 -11.38
CA THR A 50 16.34 -4.79 -11.38
C THR A 50 15.81 -3.57 -12.14
N SER A 51 14.51 -3.35 -12.14
CA SER A 51 13.86 -2.18 -12.71
C SER A 51 12.58 -1.91 -11.93
N CYS A 52 12.05 -0.70 -12.02
CA CYS A 52 10.75 -0.42 -11.42
C CYS A 52 9.66 -1.32 -11.99
N PRO A 53 8.73 -1.80 -11.15
CA PRO A 53 7.57 -2.55 -11.62
C PRO A 53 6.73 -1.73 -12.61
N THR A 54 5.92 -2.42 -13.41
CA THR A 54 4.92 -1.79 -14.27
C THR A 54 4.03 -0.83 -13.48
N GLY A 55 3.81 0.38 -13.99
CA GLY A 55 3.02 1.42 -13.30
C GLY A 55 3.82 2.26 -12.31
N GLN A 56 5.11 1.97 -12.12
CA GLN A 56 6.02 2.79 -11.32
C GLN A 56 7.17 3.36 -12.15
N GLN A 57 7.69 4.50 -11.73
CA GLN A 57 8.86 5.14 -12.31
C GLN A 57 9.89 5.45 -11.24
N CYS A 58 11.17 5.41 -11.62
CA CYS A 58 12.25 5.84 -10.75
C CYS A 58 12.16 7.36 -10.54
N GLN A 59 11.87 7.77 -9.31
CA GLN A 59 11.69 9.16 -8.92
C GLN A 59 12.34 9.42 -7.56
N VAL A 60 12.44 10.68 -7.18
CA VAL A 60 12.87 11.11 -5.84
C VAL A 60 11.68 11.81 -5.18
N VAL A 61 11.11 11.19 -4.15
CA VAL A 61 10.00 11.73 -3.37
C VAL A 61 10.51 12.01 -1.96
N GLU A 62 10.38 13.24 -1.49
CA GLU A 62 10.86 13.69 -0.17
C GLU A 62 12.35 13.36 0.08
N GLY A 63 13.17 13.46 -0.98
CA GLY A 63 14.62 13.18 -0.92
C GLY A 63 14.97 11.69 -0.97
N ILE A 64 13.99 10.79 -1.02
CA ILE A 64 14.21 9.34 -1.12
C ILE A 64 14.04 8.91 -2.57
N ARG A 65 15.08 8.30 -3.14
CA ARG A 65 15.01 7.69 -4.47
C ARG A 65 14.31 6.33 -4.37
N GLY A 66 13.38 6.08 -5.28
CA GLY A 66 12.56 4.87 -5.26
C GLY A 66 11.74 4.70 -6.52
N CYS A 67 11.01 3.58 -6.59
CA CYS A 67 10.02 3.35 -7.62
C CYS A 67 8.67 3.83 -7.08
N TYR A 68 8.10 4.87 -7.68
CA TYR A 68 6.85 5.48 -7.23
C TYR A 68 5.77 5.39 -8.32
N PRO A 69 4.48 5.31 -7.96
CA PRO A 69 3.38 5.26 -8.92
C PRO A 69 3.42 6.45 -9.89
N VAL A 70 3.23 6.19 -11.18
CA VAL A 70 3.22 7.27 -12.21
C VAL A 70 1.89 8.03 -12.23
N ASN A 71 0.82 7.40 -11.77
CA ASN A 71 -0.52 7.94 -11.77
C ASN A 71 -1.31 7.42 -10.56
N TYR A 72 -2.30 8.22 -10.17
CA TYR A 72 -3.27 7.87 -9.16
C TYR A 72 -4.66 7.96 -9.78
N ALA A 73 -5.57 7.09 -9.35
CA ALA A 73 -6.96 7.10 -9.76
C ALA A 73 -7.86 6.96 -8.53
N THR A 74 -9.08 7.47 -8.61
CA THR A 74 -10.03 7.46 -7.50
C THR A 74 -11.30 6.75 -7.94
N CYS A 75 -11.65 5.69 -7.22
CA CYS A 75 -12.99 5.10 -7.24
C CYS A 75 -13.80 5.72 -6.09
N MET A 76 -15.05 6.07 -6.34
CA MET A 76 -15.91 6.74 -5.36
C MET A 76 -17.29 6.08 -5.29
N VAL A 77 -17.79 5.99 -4.06
CA VAL A 77 -19.18 5.63 -3.77
C VAL A 77 -19.79 6.76 -2.97
N SER A 78 -20.86 7.36 -3.48
CA SER A 78 -21.56 8.44 -2.80
C SER A 78 -23.03 8.06 -2.59
N GLY A 79 -23.41 7.76 -1.35
CA GLY A 79 -24.72 7.23 -1.03
C GLY A 79 -24.93 5.81 -1.58
N ASP A 80 -26.18 5.47 -1.88
CA ASP A 80 -26.59 4.38 -2.76
C ASP A 80 -27.53 5.00 -3.80
N PRO A 81 -27.38 4.77 -5.11
CA PRO A 81 -26.54 3.75 -5.73
C PRO A 81 -25.37 4.30 -6.56
N HIS A 82 -24.86 5.51 -6.29
CA HIS A 82 -23.95 6.20 -7.20
C HIS A 82 -22.49 5.77 -7.06
N PHE A 83 -21.96 5.18 -8.13
CA PHE A 83 -20.57 4.76 -8.26
C PHE A 83 -19.85 5.57 -9.33
N VAL A 84 -18.56 5.83 -9.08
CA VAL A 84 -17.61 6.32 -10.07
C VAL A 84 -16.41 5.39 -10.06
N THR A 85 -16.12 4.73 -11.17
CA THR A 85 -14.99 3.81 -11.31
C THR A 85 -13.66 4.56 -11.41
N PHE A 86 -12.53 3.83 -11.34
CA PHE A 86 -11.18 4.41 -11.49
C PHE A 86 -10.93 5.08 -12.85
N ASP A 87 -11.60 4.62 -13.92
CA ASP A 87 -11.58 5.21 -15.26
C ASP A 87 -12.65 6.29 -15.47
N GLY A 88 -13.43 6.61 -14.42
CA GLY A 88 -14.38 7.73 -14.42
C GLY A 88 -15.79 7.41 -14.89
N GLU A 89 -16.08 6.15 -15.19
CA GLU A 89 -17.42 5.69 -15.58
C GLU A 89 -18.39 5.82 -14.40
N ARG A 90 -19.57 6.35 -14.70
CA ARG A 90 -20.62 6.61 -13.71
C ARG A 90 -21.75 5.61 -13.89
N TYR A 91 -22.10 4.92 -12.82
CA TYR A 91 -23.23 3.98 -12.86
C TYR A 91 -23.99 3.95 -11.55
N ASN A 92 -25.21 3.41 -11.64
CA ASN A 92 -26.09 3.19 -10.51
C ASN A 92 -26.23 1.69 -10.28
N PHE A 93 -25.91 1.22 -9.08
CA PHE A 93 -26.12 -0.17 -8.68
C PHE A 93 -26.85 -0.29 -7.34
N GLN A 94 -28.09 -0.80 -7.38
CA GLN A 94 -28.95 -1.00 -6.20
C GLN A 94 -28.88 -2.45 -5.71
N GLY A 95 -27.77 -2.77 -5.05
CA GLY A 95 -27.54 -4.08 -4.45
C GLY A 95 -27.94 -4.13 -2.97
N THR A 96 -28.41 -5.30 -2.50
CA THR A 96 -28.78 -5.55 -1.09
C THR A 96 -27.83 -6.51 -0.37
N CYS A 97 -26.71 -6.85 -1.02
CA CYS A 97 -25.71 -7.80 -0.52
C CYS A 97 -24.42 -7.09 -0.10
N THR A 98 -23.41 -7.91 0.15
CA THR A 98 -22.02 -7.50 0.33
C THR A 98 -21.29 -7.55 -1.02
N TYR A 99 -20.58 -6.50 -1.36
CA TYR A 99 -19.87 -6.33 -2.64
C TYR A 99 -18.41 -5.95 -2.39
N GLU A 100 -17.50 -6.59 -3.11
CA GLU A 100 -16.11 -6.16 -3.15
C GLU A 100 -15.97 -4.98 -4.11
N MET A 101 -15.49 -3.86 -3.59
CA MET A 101 -15.37 -2.58 -4.30
C MET A 101 -14.04 -2.46 -5.03
N ALA A 102 -12.97 -2.85 -4.35
CA ALA A 102 -11.62 -2.82 -4.86
C ALA A 102 -10.79 -3.85 -4.09
N GLY A 103 -9.89 -4.51 -4.80
CA GLY A 103 -8.94 -5.44 -4.22
C GLY A 103 -7.84 -5.73 -5.23
N VAL A 104 -6.75 -6.32 -4.76
CA VAL A 104 -5.67 -6.74 -5.65
C VAL A 104 -6.11 -8.00 -6.40
N SER A 105 -5.98 -7.95 -7.72
CA SER A 105 -6.23 -9.12 -8.58
C SER A 105 -5.24 -10.24 -8.28
N SER A 106 -5.72 -11.47 -8.17
CA SER A 106 -4.94 -12.67 -7.81
C SER A 106 -3.75 -12.98 -8.73
N ASN A 107 -3.67 -12.33 -9.89
CA ASN A 107 -2.58 -12.50 -10.86
C ASN A 107 -1.29 -11.75 -10.49
N HIS A 108 -1.31 -10.89 -9.47
CA HIS A 108 -0.16 -10.05 -9.09
C HIS A 108 0.35 -10.38 -7.69
N THR A 109 1.30 -11.33 -7.60
CA THR A 109 1.92 -11.75 -6.33
C THR A 109 2.90 -10.74 -5.74
N ASN A 110 3.27 -9.72 -6.51
CA ASN A 110 4.24 -8.69 -6.13
C ASN A 110 3.61 -7.41 -5.58
N LEU A 111 2.28 -7.38 -5.43
CA LEU A 111 1.54 -6.25 -4.85
C LEU A 111 1.11 -6.59 -3.43
N GLU A 112 1.11 -5.59 -2.55
CA GLU A 112 0.56 -5.74 -1.21
C GLU A 112 -0.95 -5.95 -1.29
N GLN A 113 -1.43 -7.04 -0.69
CA GLN A 113 -2.84 -7.40 -0.77
C GLN A 113 -3.68 -6.44 0.07
N PHE A 114 -4.75 -5.95 -0.53
CA PHE A 114 -5.82 -5.27 0.20
C PHE A 114 -7.19 -5.66 -0.37
N SER A 115 -8.23 -5.43 0.40
CA SER A 115 -9.61 -5.48 -0.08
C SER A 115 -10.49 -4.44 0.61
N ILE A 116 -11.42 -3.89 -0.14
CA ILE A 116 -12.44 -2.95 0.33
C ILE A 116 -13.79 -3.58 0.02
N VAL A 117 -14.56 -3.84 1.07
CA VAL A 117 -15.84 -4.52 0.99
C VAL A 117 -16.93 -3.60 1.53
N LEU A 118 -18.02 -3.50 0.77
CA LEU A 118 -19.16 -2.66 1.08
C LEU A 118 -20.38 -3.55 1.31
N GLN A 119 -21.02 -3.39 2.45
CA GLN A 119 -22.28 -4.05 2.78
C GLN A 119 -23.41 -3.05 2.72
N ASN A 120 -24.37 -3.33 1.86
CA ASN A 120 -25.58 -2.56 1.69
C ASN A 120 -26.76 -3.26 2.37
N ASN A 121 -27.64 -2.49 3.01
CA ASN A 121 -28.87 -3.02 3.59
C ASN A 121 -30.06 -2.70 2.69
N GLY A 122 -30.74 -3.74 2.20
CA GLY A 122 -31.95 -3.62 1.38
C GLY A 122 -33.26 -3.47 2.14
N GLN A 123 -33.23 -3.26 3.47
CA GLN A 123 -34.45 -3.34 4.29
C GLN A 123 -35.32 -2.08 4.24
N ASP A 124 -34.79 -0.91 3.87
CA ASP A 124 -35.57 0.33 3.88
C ASP A 124 -36.17 0.68 2.51
N LYS A 125 -37.35 0.12 2.21
CA LYS A 125 -38.10 0.34 0.96
C LYS A 125 -38.46 1.82 0.70
N LYS A 126 -38.31 2.71 1.68
CA LYS A 126 -38.59 4.15 1.53
C LYS A 126 -37.38 4.97 1.07
N ILE A 127 -36.15 4.49 1.28
CA ILE A 127 -34.91 5.26 1.05
C ILE A 127 -34.06 4.64 -0.07
N GLY A 128 -34.24 3.35 -0.38
CA GLY A 128 -33.35 2.60 -1.28
C GLY A 128 -32.39 1.73 -0.47
N SER A 129 -31.37 1.16 -1.11
CA SER A 129 -30.29 0.52 -0.35
C SER A 129 -29.49 1.63 0.35
N ALA A 130 -28.79 1.34 1.42
CA ALA A 130 -27.87 2.30 2.01
C ALA A 130 -26.65 1.55 2.53
N VAL A 131 -25.49 2.19 2.39
CA VAL A 131 -24.25 1.66 2.95
C VAL A 131 -24.42 1.49 4.45
N GLN A 132 -24.33 0.24 4.90
CA GLN A 132 -24.47 -0.16 6.31
C GLN A 132 -23.08 -0.23 6.95
N ARG A 133 -22.13 -0.82 6.22
CA ARG A 133 -20.80 -1.15 6.71
C ARG A 133 -19.79 -1.13 5.57
N VAL A 134 -18.62 -0.59 5.85
CA VAL A 134 -17.42 -0.65 5.01
C VAL A 134 -16.36 -1.40 5.81
N GLU A 135 -15.76 -2.38 5.18
CA GLU A 135 -14.66 -3.17 5.73
C GLU A 135 -13.44 -3.02 4.82
N VAL A 136 -12.31 -2.60 5.40
CA VAL A 136 -11.03 -2.46 4.72
C VAL A 136 -10.06 -3.43 5.35
N LYS A 137 -9.47 -4.31 4.53
CA LYS A 137 -8.40 -5.21 4.92
C LYS A 137 -7.10 -4.77 4.28
N VAL A 138 -6.11 -4.44 5.09
CA VAL A 138 -4.80 -3.94 4.64
C VAL A 138 -3.77 -4.19 5.74
N ASP A 139 -2.56 -4.60 5.37
CA ASP A 139 -1.42 -4.79 6.29
C ASP A 139 -1.69 -5.66 7.52
N GLY A 140 -2.54 -6.69 7.39
CA GLY A 140 -2.93 -7.56 8.51
C GLY A 140 -3.92 -6.92 9.48
N TYR A 141 -4.48 -5.76 9.15
CA TYR A 141 -5.56 -5.12 9.88
C TYR A 141 -6.88 -5.25 9.15
N THR A 142 -7.95 -5.42 9.93
CA THR A 142 -9.33 -5.22 9.49
C THR A 142 -9.87 -3.95 10.14
N ILE A 143 -10.23 -2.98 9.31
CA ILE A 143 -10.79 -1.68 9.68
C ILE A 143 -12.26 -1.67 9.29
N VAL A 144 -13.15 -1.43 10.25
CA VAL A 144 -14.60 -1.43 10.04
C VAL A 144 -15.18 -0.07 10.38
N ILE A 145 -15.89 0.51 9.42
CA ILE A 145 -16.69 1.73 9.55
C ILE A 145 -18.15 1.33 9.35
N SER A 146 -19.00 1.51 10.35
CA SER A 146 -20.37 1.00 10.27
C SER A 146 -21.40 1.84 11.02
N LYS A 147 -22.66 1.70 10.62
CA LYS A 147 -23.79 2.39 11.28
C LYS A 147 -24.09 1.85 12.68
N GLU A 148 -23.64 0.65 13.02
CA GLU A 148 -23.78 0.09 14.37
C GLU A 148 -22.92 0.85 15.40
N HIS A 149 -21.83 1.48 14.95
CA HIS A 149 -20.94 2.27 15.81
C HIS A 149 -20.69 3.68 15.23
N PRO A 150 -21.72 4.57 15.20
CA PRO A 150 -21.58 5.89 14.60
C PRO A 150 -20.47 6.71 15.25
N GLY A 151 -19.62 7.34 14.43
CA GLY A 151 -18.51 8.17 14.91
C GLY A 151 -17.31 7.40 15.44
N ALA A 152 -17.33 6.06 15.40
CA ALA A 152 -16.22 5.21 15.78
C ALA A 152 -15.72 4.39 14.57
N VAL A 153 -14.44 4.01 14.63
CA VAL A 153 -13.82 3.07 13.71
C VAL A 153 -13.30 1.91 14.52
N VAL A 154 -13.70 0.68 14.16
CA VAL A 154 -13.24 -0.53 14.83
C VAL A 154 -12.03 -1.06 14.07
N VAL A 155 -10.93 -1.31 14.77
CA VAL A 155 -9.68 -1.83 14.18
C VAL A 155 -9.30 -3.11 14.90
N THR A 156 -9.08 -4.16 14.13
CA THR A 156 -8.65 -5.48 14.61
C THR A 156 -7.36 -5.88 13.89
N SER A 157 -6.35 -6.32 14.61
CA SER A 157 -5.16 -6.98 14.03
C SER A 157 -5.43 -8.48 13.91
N GLU A 158 -5.02 -9.07 12.79
CA GLU A 158 -4.98 -10.53 12.61
C GLU A 158 -3.77 -11.18 13.32
#